data_AF-A0A2R6XQS3-F1
#
_entry.id   AF-A0A2R6XQS3-F1
#
_cell.length_a   1.000
_cell.length_b   1.000
_cell.length_c   1.000
_cell.angle_alpha   90.00
_cell.angle_beta   90.00
_cell.angle_gamma   90.00
#
_symmetry.space_group_name_H-M   'P 1'
#
loop_
_entity.id
_entity.type
_entity.pdbx_description
1 polymer ?
#
loop_
_entity_poly.entity_id
_entity_poly.type
_entity_poly.pdbx_seq_one_letter_code
_entity_poly.pdbx_strand_id
1 'polypeptide(L)'
;MTLADETISNVEKNHTDVKSTFKRDQIKEPDIDDLNAGDLQGAVTLDGLKIACAKVLSKMGNGSLANAILMEVLKDSPGNIDALYEYGGLLLSHGLIKDAVSVFLKLMIARPGSKKIRRSLSKALKHQQGLESLKNELAPEAMAAPALAFIASCVKDYGAISEAVELYEMASTMSPSTPGYFLSLIHLYEVTYEYHKGLEKAVTFFRNAKSSIRNLSYRSAIECIDNNKGISQDQESNPSESHVGVEYPRWCILPSRDVEAEQERHVLVNNNQENDGSDRGTSCNYDESNLDSLAVVFTATKILFISGFLERASRLARIVEPARAASAKPLHQTLVRNEAAYFTCLHQILEDYPIPLPLGPIEKSNALFLAGDSHCLSAAWRRVCLRGKDCVLIPKLVTGLKIWHLRPESDFYPKIAFENTMKSIPDVSKVVMLYGEIDCRDGIIGAVEKGKYQDIEEGVQATVDLYIDILQKLVTERRFELFVHPIPPVLNETRPLVQTFNRILEQRLLFYKKAHPAIGGRLHWLDFVADLLTVEGLPVPFPLFC
;
A
#
# COMPACT_ATOMS: atom_id res chain seq x y z
N MET A 1 -37.86 -14.60 14.93
CA MET A 1 -37.95 -14.11 13.55
C MET A 1 -36.58 -14.32 12.95
N THR A 2 -36.46 -15.18 11.94
CA THR A 2 -35.15 -15.54 11.39
C THR A 2 -34.58 -14.34 10.63
N LEU A 3 -33.26 -14.24 10.47
CA LEU A 3 -32.62 -13.22 9.60
C LEU A 3 -33.21 -13.18 8.18
N ALA A 4 -33.82 -14.28 7.71
CA ALA A 4 -34.55 -14.35 6.45
C ALA A 4 -35.87 -13.56 6.49
N ASP A 5 -36.60 -13.57 7.60
CA ASP A 5 -37.90 -12.90 7.74
C ASP A 5 -37.77 -11.37 7.82
N GLU A 6 -36.71 -10.86 8.48
CA GLU A 6 -36.37 -9.42 8.46
C GLU A 6 -35.87 -8.96 7.07
N THR A 7 -35.22 -9.86 6.33
CA THR A 7 -34.79 -9.58 4.96
C THR A 7 -35.99 -9.44 4.02
N ILE A 8 -37.01 -10.29 4.16
CA ILE A 8 -38.27 -10.18 3.40
C ILE A 8 -38.95 -8.85 3.66
N SER A 9 -39.10 -8.45 4.93
CA SER A 9 -39.79 -7.19 5.28
C SER A 9 -39.05 -5.94 4.78
N ASN A 10 -37.72 -5.91 4.85
CA ASN A 10 -36.94 -4.76 4.37
C ASN A 10 -36.86 -4.70 2.83
N VAL A 11 -36.77 -5.85 2.15
CA VAL A 11 -36.80 -5.92 0.68
C VAL A 11 -38.17 -5.51 0.14
N GLU A 12 -39.27 -5.95 0.77
CA GLU A 12 -40.63 -5.55 0.38
C GLU A 12 -40.90 -4.06 0.64
N LYS A 13 -40.45 -3.51 1.77
CA LYS A 13 -40.59 -2.08 2.08
C LYS A 13 -39.82 -1.21 1.08
N ASN A 14 -38.56 -1.55 0.82
CA ASN A 14 -37.71 -0.83 -0.13
C ASN A 14 -38.21 -0.96 -1.58
N HIS A 15 -38.79 -2.09 -1.98
CA HIS A 15 -39.33 -2.29 -3.32
C HIS A 15 -40.44 -1.28 -3.69
N THR A 16 -41.25 -0.85 -2.72
CA THR A 16 -42.34 0.11 -2.95
C THR A 16 -41.81 1.52 -3.24
N ASP A 17 -40.79 1.96 -2.51
CA ASP A 17 -40.17 3.29 -2.65
C ASP A 17 -39.32 3.37 -3.93
N VAL A 18 -38.60 2.28 -4.24
CA VAL A 18 -37.64 2.20 -5.34
C VAL A 18 -38.32 2.15 -6.73
N LYS A 19 -39.56 1.66 -6.84
CA LYS A 19 -40.35 1.71 -8.09
C LYS A 19 -40.55 3.13 -8.65
N SER A 20 -40.54 4.14 -7.78
CA SER A 20 -40.72 5.55 -8.18
C SER A 20 -39.43 6.20 -8.72
N THR A 21 -38.27 5.59 -8.44
CA THR A 21 -36.93 6.16 -8.67
C THR A 21 -36.31 5.73 -10.00
N PHE A 22 -36.69 4.57 -10.54
CA PHE A 22 -36.19 4.05 -11.82
C PHE A 22 -36.94 4.63 -13.03
N LYS A 23 -36.55 5.83 -13.49
CA LYS A 23 -37.07 6.39 -14.76
C LYS A 23 -36.39 5.72 -15.97
N ARG A 24 -37.03 5.78 -17.14
CA ARG A 24 -36.44 5.35 -18.42
C ARG A 24 -35.25 6.27 -18.74
N ASP A 25 -34.04 5.77 -18.56
CA ASP A 25 -32.82 6.53 -18.86
C ASP A 25 -32.36 6.33 -20.31
N GLN A 26 -31.70 7.37 -20.84
CA GLN A 26 -31.17 7.37 -22.20
C GLN A 26 -30.00 6.40 -22.33
N ILE A 27 -30.04 5.59 -23.39
CA ILE A 27 -29.10 4.52 -23.71
C ILE A 27 -27.69 5.10 -23.87
N LYS A 28 -26.77 4.71 -22.99
CA LYS A 28 -25.32 4.78 -23.25
C LYS A 28 -24.83 3.40 -23.66
N GLU A 29 -23.86 3.35 -24.57
CA GLU A 29 -23.26 2.11 -25.02
C GLU A 29 -22.67 1.32 -23.82
N PRO A 30 -22.98 0.03 -23.69
CA PRO A 30 -22.54 -0.78 -22.55
C PRO A 30 -21.06 -1.16 -22.68
N ASP A 31 -20.38 -1.16 -21.53
CA ASP A 31 -19.04 -1.71 -21.38
C ASP A 31 -19.14 -3.25 -21.17
N ILE A 32 -18.68 -4.02 -22.18
CA ILE A 32 -19.01 -5.45 -22.35
C ILE A 32 -18.02 -6.39 -21.63
N ASP A 33 -16.91 -5.88 -21.09
CA ASP A 33 -15.74 -6.71 -20.71
C ASP A 33 -15.86 -7.57 -19.43
N ASP A 34 -17.02 -7.63 -18.79
CA ASP A 34 -17.21 -8.31 -17.49
C ASP A 34 -18.15 -9.55 -17.55
N LEU A 35 -18.20 -10.22 -18.72
CA LEU A 35 -18.87 -11.52 -18.88
C LEU A 35 -17.84 -12.65 -18.76
N ASN A 36 -17.53 -13.07 -17.53
CA ASN A 36 -16.72 -14.27 -17.34
C ASN A 36 -17.55 -15.53 -17.65
N ALA A 37 -17.07 -16.34 -18.60
CA ALA A 37 -17.64 -17.64 -18.95
C ALA A 37 -17.66 -18.66 -17.79
N GLY A 38 -16.99 -18.37 -16.68
CA GLY A 38 -16.92 -19.22 -15.49
C GLY A 38 -18.17 -19.20 -14.59
N ASP A 39 -19.06 -18.21 -14.73
CA ASP A 39 -20.27 -18.07 -13.89
C ASP A 39 -21.40 -19.07 -14.27
N LEU A 40 -21.21 -19.91 -15.29
CA LEU A 40 -22.16 -20.94 -15.75
C LEU A 40 -21.78 -22.37 -15.30
N GLN A 41 -20.90 -22.53 -14.31
CA GLN A 41 -20.63 -23.85 -13.74
C GLN A 41 -21.75 -24.26 -12.77
N GLY A 42 -22.85 -24.78 -13.34
CA GLY A 42 -23.99 -25.33 -12.61
C GLY A 42 -25.11 -25.75 -13.57
N ALA A 43 -26.11 -26.48 -13.06
CA ALA A 43 -27.33 -26.70 -13.82
C ALA A 43 -27.98 -25.34 -14.13
N VAL A 44 -28.31 -25.09 -15.40
CA VAL A 44 -29.00 -23.85 -15.81
C VAL A 44 -30.38 -23.84 -15.16
N THR A 45 -30.58 -22.97 -14.17
CA THR A 45 -31.87 -22.78 -13.51
C THR A 45 -32.63 -21.61 -14.13
N LEU A 46 -33.96 -21.63 -14.02
CA LEU A 46 -34.80 -20.51 -14.46
C LEU A 46 -34.40 -19.21 -13.74
N ASP A 47 -34.12 -19.28 -12.44
CA ASP A 47 -33.65 -18.12 -11.67
C ASP A 47 -32.27 -17.64 -12.14
N GLY A 48 -31.36 -18.55 -12.47
CA GLY A 48 -30.07 -18.20 -13.06
C GLY A 48 -30.23 -17.44 -14.38
N LEU A 49 -31.15 -17.87 -15.24
CA LEU A 49 -31.48 -17.18 -16.49
C LEU A 49 -32.13 -15.81 -16.24
N LYS A 50 -33.03 -15.70 -15.26
CA LYS A 50 -33.66 -14.43 -14.85
C LYS A 50 -32.60 -13.45 -14.35
N ILE A 51 -31.69 -13.87 -13.48
CA ILE A 51 -30.60 -13.04 -12.95
C ILE A 51 -29.67 -12.59 -14.07
N ALA A 52 -29.27 -13.49 -14.98
CA ALA A 52 -28.44 -13.14 -16.13
C ALA A 52 -29.13 -12.12 -17.05
N CYS A 53 -30.44 -12.29 -17.30
CA CYS A 53 -31.26 -11.33 -18.06
C CYS A 53 -31.29 -9.95 -17.37
N ALA A 54 -31.52 -9.92 -16.06
CA ALA A 54 -31.53 -8.69 -15.28
C ALA A 54 -30.17 -7.96 -15.32
N LYS A 55 -29.06 -8.70 -15.21
CA LYS A 55 -27.71 -8.16 -15.34
C LYS A 55 -27.49 -7.48 -16.70
N VAL A 56 -27.91 -8.13 -17.79
CA VAL A 56 -27.84 -7.57 -19.15
C VAL A 56 -28.71 -6.33 -19.27
N LEU A 57 -29.96 -6.39 -18.81
CA LEU A 57 -30.89 -5.25 -18.82
C LEU A 57 -30.33 -4.05 -18.03
N SER A 58 -29.71 -4.29 -16.88
CA SER A 58 -29.04 -3.26 -16.09
C SER A 58 -27.89 -2.62 -16.86
N LYS A 59 -27.04 -3.41 -17.53
CA LYS A 59 -25.95 -2.89 -18.37
C LYS A 59 -26.47 -2.08 -19.57
N MET A 60 -27.65 -2.41 -20.09
CA MET A 60 -28.32 -1.67 -21.16
C MET A 60 -29.04 -0.40 -20.69
N GLY A 61 -28.93 -0.02 -19.41
CA GLY A 61 -29.61 1.14 -18.83
C GLY A 61 -31.08 0.91 -18.51
N ASN A 62 -31.57 -0.33 -18.56
CA ASN A 62 -32.97 -0.67 -18.31
C ASN A 62 -33.17 -1.16 -16.86
N GLY A 63 -32.83 -0.30 -15.91
CA GLY A 63 -32.82 -0.62 -14.47
C GLY A 63 -34.19 -1.02 -13.91
N SER A 64 -35.28 -0.46 -14.42
CA SER A 64 -36.63 -0.78 -13.96
C SER A 64 -37.04 -2.22 -14.28
N LEU A 65 -36.75 -2.71 -15.49
CA LEU A 65 -37.00 -4.10 -15.88
C LEU A 65 -36.04 -5.07 -15.18
N ALA A 66 -34.76 -4.69 -15.05
CA ALA A 66 -33.80 -5.46 -14.25
C ALA A 66 -34.29 -5.65 -12.81
N ASN A 67 -34.75 -4.56 -12.16
CA ASN A 67 -35.33 -4.61 -10.82
C ASN A 67 -36.53 -5.55 -10.75
N ALA A 68 -37.48 -5.42 -11.69
CA ALA A 68 -38.69 -6.24 -11.68
C ALA A 68 -38.37 -7.75 -11.72
N ILE A 69 -37.42 -8.14 -12.56
CA ILE A 69 -36.98 -9.55 -12.69
C ILE A 69 -36.25 -10.01 -11.43
N LEU A 70 -35.35 -9.20 -10.87
CA LEU A 70 -34.62 -9.54 -9.64
C LEU A 70 -35.58 -9.69 -8.46
N MET A 71 -36.56 -8.82 -8.35
CA MET A 71 -37.57 -8.87 -7.29
C MET A 71 -38.50 -10.06 -7.41
N GLU A 72 -38.79 -10.53 -8.62
CA GLU A 72 -39.50 -11.79 -8.84
C GLU A 72 -38.70 -12.97 -8.27
N VAL A 73 -37.40 -13.06 -8.58
CA VAL A 73 -36.51 -14.09 -8.04
C VAL A 73 -36.39 -13.99 -6.52
N LEU A 74 -36.24 -12.78 -5.98
CA LEU A 74 -36.09 -12.56 -4.54
C LEU A 74 -37.39 -12.79 -3.76
N LYS A 75 -38.55 -12.66 -4.40
CA LYS A 75 -39.84 -13.01 -3.79
C LYS A 75 -39.95 -14.52 -3.57
N ASP A 76 -39.54 -15.29 -4.56
CA ASP A 76 -39.59 -16.76 -4.49
C ASP A 76 -38.40 -17.33 -3.69
N SER A 77 -37.24 -16.68 -3.76
CA SER A 77 -36.00 -17.07 -3.09
C SER A 77 -35.29 -15.87 -2.44
N PRO A 78 -35.74 -15.40 -1.26
CA PRO A 78 -35.21 -14.19 -0.59
C PRO A 78 -33.71 -14.25 -0.26
N GLY A 79 -33.17 -15.45 -0.04
CA GLY A 79 -31.75 -15.68 0.24
C GLY A 79 -30.88 -15.91 -1.00
N ASN A 80 -31.41 -15.71 -2.22
CA ASN A 80 -30.64 -15.94 -3.45
C ASN A 80 -29.50 -14.91 -3.54
N ILE A 81 -28.27 -15.37 -3.26
CA ILE A 81 -27.08 -14.54 -3.12
C ILE A 81 -26.74 -13.81 -4.43
N ASP A 82 -26.93 -14.45 -5.57
CA ASP A 82 -26.59 -13.86 -6.86
C ASP A 82 -27.65 -12.84 -7.29
N ALA A 83 -28.94 -13.08 -7.02
CA ALA A 83 -29.98 -12.07 -7.19
C ALA A 83 -29.79 -10.85 -6.27
N LEU A 84 -29.46 -11.07 -4.99
CA LEU A 84 -29.15 -10.01 -4.04
C LEU A 84 -27.93 -9.19 -4.47
N TYR A 85 -26.90 -9.86 -5.01
CA TYR A 85 -25.70 -9.18 -5.50
C TYR A 85 -26.02 -8.25 -6.67
N GLU A 86 -26.75 -8.72 -7.68
CA GLU A 86 -27.17 -7.89 -8.82
C GLU A 86 -28.13 -6.78 -8.38
N TYR A 87 -29.02 -7.06 -7.42
CA TYR A 87 -29.90 -6.04 -6.83
C TYR A 87 -29.12 -4.95 -6.10
N GLY A 88 -28.13 -5.30 -5.28
CA GLY A 88 -27.23 -4.33 -4.64
C GLY A 88 -26.46 -3.49 -5.66
N GLY A 89 -26.01 -4.10 -6.76
CA GLY A 89 -25.37 -3.39 -7.87
C GLY A 89 -26.30 -2.37 -8.54
N LEU A 90 -27.57 -2.74 -8.71
CA LEU A 90 -28.60 -1.86 -9.26
C LEU A 90 -28.92 -0.69 -8.32
N LEU A 91 -29.04 -0.93 -7.01
CA LEU A 91 -29.23 0.13 -6.01
C LEU A 91 -28.07 1.13 -6.04
N LEU A 92 -26.84 0.63 -6.10
CA LEU A 92 -25.64 1.45 -6.16
C LEU A 92 -25.59 2.33 -7.42
N SER A 93 -25.92 1.77 -8.59
CA SER A 93 -25.91 2.53 -9.85
C SER A 93 -26.96 3.64 -9.90
N HIS A 94 -28.00 3.57 -9.07
CA HIS A 94 -29.06 4.58 -8.97
C HIS A 94 -28.91 5.50 -7.74
N GLY A 95 -27.77 5.45 -7.05
CA GLY A 95 -27.48 6.33 -5.93
C GLY A 95 -28.27 6.01 -4.65
N LEU A 96 -28.89 4.83 -4.56
CA LEU A 96 -29.57 4.34 -3.36
C LEU A 96 -28.55 3.71 -2.40
N ILE A 97 -27.64 4.56 -1.90
CA ILE A 97 -26.43 4.14 -1.20
C ILE A 97 -26.74 3.39 0.08
N LYS A 98 -27.69 3.89 0.88
CA LYS A 98 -28.07 3.27 2.15
C LYS A 98 -28.52 1.81 1.97
N ASP A 99 -29.42 1.59 1.01
CA ASP A 99 -29.96 0.26 0.73
C ASP A 99 -28.89 -0.66 0.14
N ALA A 100 -28.02 -0.13 -0.74
CA ALA A 100 -26.90 -0.88 -1.28
C ALA A 100 -25.94 -1.35 -0.17
N VAL A 101 -25.61 -0.47 0.79
CA VAL A 101 -24.77 -0.83 1.95
C VAL A 101 -25.41 -1.96 2.78
N SER A 102 -26.71 -1.86 3.08
CA SER A 102 -27.42 -2.93 3.81
C SER A 102 -27.34 -4.27 3.07
N VAL A 103 -27.61 -4.28 1.76
CA VAL A 103 -27.54 -5.50 0.93
C VAL A 103 -26.12 -6.08 0.91
N PHE A 104 -25.10 -5.26 0.67
CA PHE A 104 -23.72 -5.75 0.60
C PHE A 104 -23.17 -6.19 1.96
N LEU A 105 -23.58 -5.57 3.07
CA LEU A 105 -23.21 -6.00 4.40
C LEU A 105 -23.78 -7.40 4.71
N LYS A 106 -25.06 -7.64 4.38
CA LYS A 106 -25.69 -8.97 4.51
C LYS A 106 -25.00 -10.02 3.64
N LEU A 107 -24.70 -9.67 2.39
CA LEU A 107 -23.96 -10.55 1.48
C LEU A 107 -22.56 -10.88 1.99
N MET A 108 -21.89 -9.93 2.64
CA MET A 108 -20.57 -10.15 3.22
C MET A 108 -20.62 -11.11 4.41
N ILE A 109 -21.69 -11.11 5.21
CA ILE A 109 -21.91 -12.11 6.26
C ILE A 109 -22.12 -13.49 5.63
N ALA A 110 -22.91 -13.58 4.56
CA ALA A 110 -23.20 -14.85 3.87
C ALA A 110 -22.00 -15.44 3.10
N ARG A 111 -21.17 -14.58 2.49
CA ARG A 111 -19.95 -14.99 1.76
C ARG A 111 -18.75 -14.08 2.13
N PRO A 112 -18.16 -14.23 3.34
CA PRO A 112 -17.09 -13.36 3.81
C PRO A 112 -15.85 -13.32 2.92
N GLY A 113 -15.54 -14.41 2.22
CA GLY A 113 -14.39 -14.52 1.31
C GLY A 113 -14.62 -13.94 -0.09
N SER A 114 -15.82 -13.43 -0.41
CA SER A 114 -16.15 -13.02 -1.76
C SER A 114 -15.54 -11.67 -2.14
N LYS A 115 -14.53 -11.70 -3.00
CA LYS A 115 -13.87 -10.51 -3.56
C LYS A 115 -14.85 -9.56 -4.27
N LYS A 116 -15.84 -10.10 -5.00
CA LYS A 116 -16.86 -9.30 -5.70
C LYS A 116 -17.73 -8.50 -4.73
N ILE A 117 -18.11 -9.10 -3.60
CA ILE A 117 -18.93 -8.45 -2.57
C ILE A 117 -18.12 -7.37 -1.84
N ARG A 118 -16.90 -7.68 -1.40
CA ARG A 118 -16.01 -6.70 -0.73
C ARG A 118 -15.73 -5.49 -1.62
N ARG A 119 -15.49 -5.72 -2.92
CA ARG A 119 -15.31 -4.65 -3.92
C ARG A 119 -16.56 -3.77 -4.04
N SER A 120 -17.74 -4.37 -4.06
CA SER A 120 -19.00 -3.63 -4.20
C SER A 120 -19.35 -2.85 -2.93
N LEU A 121 -19.10 -3.44 -1.74
CA LEU A 121 -19.21 -2.72 -0.47
C LEU A 121 -18.24 -1.53 -0.44
N SER A 122 -16.98 -1.71 -0.83
CA SER A 122 -16.01 -0.61 -0.93
C SER A 122 -16.53 0.53 -1.81
N LYS A 123 -17.04 0.21 -3.01
CA LYS A 123 -17.66 1.21 -3.89
C LYS A 123 -18.80 1.94 -3.20
N ALA A 124 -19.69 1.22 -2.51
CA ALA A 124 -20.81 1.81 -1.79
C ALA A 124 -20.35 2.73 -0.64
N LEU A 125 -19.34 2.34 0.14
CA LEU A 125 -18.82 3.15 1.24
C LEU A 125 -18.15 4.44 0.76
N LYS A 126 -17.52 4.43 -0.42
CA LYS A 126 -16.89 5.62 -1.03
C LYS A 126 -17.89 6.67 -1.54
N HIS A 127 -19.18 6.33 -1.64
CA HIS A 127 -20.19 7.32 -1.99
C HIS A 127 -20.51 8.24 -0.80
N GLN A 128 -21.05 9.42 -1.11
CA GLN A 128 -21.57 10.34 -0.09
C GLN A 128 -22.57 9.60 0.81
N GLN A 129 -22.42 9.74 2.13
CA GLN A 129 -23.22 9.03 3.16
C GLN A 129 -23.03 7.50 3.22
N GLY A 130 -22.12 6.89 2.45
CA GLY A 130 -21.89 5.44 2.46
C GLY A 130 -21.43 4.93 3.84
N LEU A 131 -20.43 5.59 4.41
CA LEU A 131 -19.94 5.26 5.75
C LEU A 131 -20.95 5.56 6.86
N GLU A 132 -21.69 6.67 6.78
CA GLU A 132 -22.78 6.95 7.72
C GLU A 132 -23.91 5.92 7.62
N SER A 133 -24.22 5.45 6.41
CA SER A 133 -25.18 4.36 6.20
C SER A 133 -24.69 3.06 6.86
N LEU A 134 -23.40 2.75 6.75
CA LEU A 134 -22.81 1.60 7.44
C LEU A 134 -22.94 1.74 8.96
N LYS A 135 -22.58 2.90 9.52
CA LYS A 135 -22.66 3.16 10.97
C LYS A 135 -24.10 3.00 11.48
N ASN A 136 -25.09 3.44 10.71
CA ASN A 136 -26.51 3.32 11.06
C ASN A 136 -27.05 1.88 10.92
N GLU A 137 -26.50 1.09 10.00
CA GLU A 137 -26.91 -0.31 9.80
C GLU A 137 -26.32 -1.24 10.86
N LEU A 138 -25.14 -0.90 11.41
CA LEU A 138 -24.53 -1.64 12.51
C LEU A 138 -25.27 -1.34 13.82
N ALA A 139 -26.00 -2.33 14.33
CA ALA A 139 -26.59 -2.26 15.67
C ALA A 139 -25.51 -1.94 16.74
N PRO A 140 -25.85 -1.28 17.86
CA PRO A 140 -24.88 -0.96 18.91
C PRO A 140 -24.04 -2.16 19.38
N GLU A 141 -24.65 -3.35 19.43
CA GLU A 141 -24.00 -4.61 19.79
C GLU A 141 -23.07 -5.15 18.68
N ALA A 142 -23.39 -4.86 17.42
CA ALA A 142 -22.59 -5.22 16.25
C ALA A 142 -21.46 -4.22 15.96
N MET A 143 -21.52 -3.01 16.55
CA MET A 143 -20.47 -2.00 16.52
C MET A 143 -19.33 -2.37 17.47
N ALA A 144 -18.77 -3.58 17.33
CA ALA A 144 -17.61 -4.05 18.06
C ALA A 144 -16.32 -3.75 17.31
N ALA A 145 -15.23 -3.44 18.02
CA ALA A 145 -13.93 -3.12 17.42
C ALA A 145 -13.43 -4.15 16.38
N PRO A 146 -13.56 -5.49 16.60
CA PRO A 146 -13.16 -6.47 15.60
C PRO A 146 -14.01 -6.45 14.32
N ALA A 147 -15.31 -6.13 14.43
CA ALA A 147 -16.20 -6.05 13.27
C ALA A 147 -15.85 -4.83 12.40
N LEU A 148 -15.62 -3.67 13.03
CA LEU A 148 -15.16 -2.46 12.36
C LEU A 148 -13.81 -2.69 11.66
N ALA A 149 -12.85 -3.29 12.36
CA ALA A 149 -11.55 -3.64 11.81
C ALA A 149 -11.65 -4.62 10.61
N PHE A 150 -12.55 -5.61 10.70
CA PHE A 150 -12.77 -6.56 9.61
C PHE A 150 -13.33 -5.85 8.36
N ILE A 151 -14.33 -4.97 8.51
CA ILE A 151 -14.88 -4.20 7.39
C ILE A 151 -13.81 -3.29 6.80
N ALA A 152 -13.07 -2.57 7.65
CA ALA A 152 -11.97 -1.70 7.24
C ALA A 152 -10.91 -2.47 6.41
N SER A 153 -10.54 -3.67 6.85
CA SER A 153 -9.61 -4.54 6.12
C SER A 153 -10.14 -4.93 4.73
N CYS A 154 -11.43 -5.24 4.62
CA CYS A 154 -12.06 -5.64 3.38
C CYS A 154 -12.11 -4.49 2.36
N VAL A 155 -12.45 -3.28 2.81
CA VAL A 155 -12.64 -2.14 1.92
C VAL A 155 -11.33 -1.43 1.58
N LYS A 156 -10.32 -1.50 2.46
CA LYS A 156 -8.94 -1.06 2.16
C LYS A 156 -8.44 -1.71 0.87
N ASP A 157 -8.62 -3.03 0.73
CA ASP A 157 -8.14 -3.78 -0.43
C ASP A 157 -8.74 -3.28 -1.76
N TYR A 158 -9.87 -2.56 -1.73
CA TYR A 158 -10.51 -1.99 -2.92
C TYR A 158 -10.55 -0.46 -2.88
N GLY A 159 -9.57 0.14 -2.19
CA GLY A 159 -9.25 1.55 -2.32
C GLY A 159 -10.20 2.51 -1.59
N ALA A 160 -11.02 2.04 -0.66
CA ALA A 160 -11.76 2.88 0.29
C ALA A 160 -10.85 3.20 1.49
N ILE A 161 -9.79 3.98 1.24
CA ILE A 161 -8.72 4.24 2.22
C ILE A 161 -9.20 5.15 3.33
N SER A 162 -9.87 6.26 3.01
CA SER A 162 -10.39 7.20 4.00
C SER A 162 -11.42 6.53 4.92
N GLU A 163 -12.30 5.72 4.35
CA GLU A 163 -13.32 4.99 5.09
C GLU A 163 -12.69 3.90 5.97
N ALA A 164 -11.66 3.21 5.49
CA ALA A 164 -10.91 2.27 6.30
C ALA A 164 -10.19 2.95 7.48
N VAL A 165 -9.65 4.16 7.29
CA VAL A 165 -9.05 4.95 8.37
C VAL A 165 -10.10 5.24 9.45
N GLU A 166 -11.27 5.78 9.08
CA GLU A 166 -12.33 6.06 10.05
C GLU A 166 -12.77 4.83 10.85
N LEU A 167 -12.94 3.69 10.18
CA LEU A 167 -13.34 2.45 10.83
C LEU A 167 -12.28 1.91 11.79
N TYR A 168 -10.99 1.97 11.43
CA TYR A 168 -9.92 1.58 12.34
C TYR A 168 -9.71 2.58 13.47
N GLU A 169 -9.96 3.88 13.26
CA GLU A 169 -9.93 4.89 14.32
C GLU A 169 -10.98 4.58 15.39
N MET A 170 -12.21 4.28 14.97
CA MET A 170 -13.26 3.81 15.86
C MET A 170 -12.83 2.52 16.59
N ALA A 171 -12.32 1.52 15.88
CA ALA A 171 -11.86 0.27 16.49
C ALA A 171 -10.73 0.47 17.52
N SER A 172 -9.77 1.34 17.22
CA SER A 172 -8.65 1.66 18.11
C SER A 172 -9.10 2.44 19.35
N THR A 173 -10.11 3.31 19.23
CA THR A 173 -10.70 4.04 20.36
C THR A 173 -11.43 3.10 21.32
N MET A 174 -12.15 2.12 20.79
CA MET A 174 -12.85 1.12 21.59
C MET A 174 -11.90 0.14 22.30
N SER A 175 -10.76 -0.16 21.69
CA SER A 175 -9.78 -1.11 22.20
C SER A 175 -8.35 -0.56 22.06
N PRO A 176 -7.95 0.41 22.92
CA PRO A 176 -6.69 1.16 22.76
C PRO A 176 -5.43 0.34 23.06
N SER A 177 -5.58 -0.89 23.58
CA SER A 177 -4.48 -1.81 23.83
C SER A 177 -4.29 -2.86 22.73
N THR A 178 -5.05 -2.82 21.64
CA THR A 178 -4.98 -3.82 20.56
C THR A 178 -4.01 -3.37 19.46
N PRO A 179 -2.79 -3.92 19.37
CA PRO A 179 -1.75 -3.45 18.44
C PRO A 179 -2.15 -3.55 16.97
N GLY A 180 -2.86 -4.61 16.55
CA GLY A 180 -3.25 -4.81 15.15
C GLY A 180 -4.08 -3.68 14.55
N TYR A 181 -4.89 -2.96 15.35
CA TYR A 181 -5.64 -1.79 14.88
C TYR A 181 -4.73 -0.59 14.61
N PHE A 182 -3.77 -0.34 15.50
CA PHE A 182 -2.77 0.72 15.31
C PHE A 182 -1.82 0.40 14.16
N LEU A 183 -1.37 -0.86 14.03
CA LEU A 183 -0.58 -1.29 12.89
C LEU A 183 -1.29 -1.03 11.56
N SER A 184 -2.59 -1.35 11.50
CA SER A 184 -3.40 -1.11 10.32
C SER A 184 -3.58 0.38 10.02
N LEU A 185 -3.79 1.23 11.05
CA LEU A 185 -3.84 2.68 10.88
C LEU A 185 -2.51 3.24 10.37
N ILE A 186 -1.39 2.80 10.93
CA ILE A 186 -0.07 3.25 10.49
C ILE A 186 0.12 2.93 9.00
N HIS A 187 -0.19 1.69 8.58
CA HIS A 187 -0.13 1.33 7.16
C HIS A 187 -1.07 2.15 6.27
N LEU A 188 -2.28 2.47 6.74
CA LEU A 188 -3.19 3.35 5.99
C LEU A 188 -2.63 4.77 5.85
N TYR A 189 -2.01 5.31 6.90
CA TYR A 189 -1.33 6.59 6.84
C TYR A 189 -0.08 6.58 5.94
N GLU A 190 0.57 5.43 5.76
CA GLU A 190 1.60 5.29 4.72
C GLU A 190 1.00 5.39 3.31
N VAL A 191 -0.18 4.81 3.09
CA VAL A 191 -0.91 4.89 1.82
C VAL A 191 -1.37 6.32 1.53
N THR A 192 -1.78 7.09 2.54
CA THR A 192 -2.19 8.50 2.39
C THR A 192 -1.03 9.50 2.44
N TYR A 193 0.21 9.05 2.65
CA TYR A 193 1.38 9.90 2.83
C TYR A 193 1.31 10.82 4.07
N GLU A 194 0.53 10.43 5.09
CA GLU A 194 0.33 11.16 6.35
C GLU A 194 1.19 10.57 7.48
N TYR A 195 2.49 10.47 7.24
CA TYR A 195 3.46 9.83 8.14
C TYR A 195 3.44 10.33 9.58
N HIS A 196 3.18 11.61 9.81
CA HIS A 196 3.07 12.19 11.15
C HIS A 196 1.94 11.54 11.97
N LYS A 197 0.77 11.30 11.36
CA LYS A 197 -0.35 10.61 12.00
C LYS A 197 0.02 9.16 12.31
N GLY A 198 0.73 8.49 11.40
CA GLY A 198 1.28 7.15 11.65
C GLY A 198 2.16 7.10 12.89
N LEU A 199 3.12 8.02 13.03
CA LEU A 199 3.98 8.10 14.22
C LEU A 199 3.18 8.44 15.49
N GLU A 200 2.20 9.33 15.41
CA GLU A 200 1.30 9.65 16.53
C GLU A 200 0.50 8.42 17.00
N LYS A 201 0.00 7.61 16.07
CA LYS A 201 -0.69 6.34 16.40
C LYS A 201 0.25 5.33 17.03
N ALA A 202 1.50 5.24 16.58
CA ALA A 202 2.50 4.39 17.23
C ALA A 202 2.75 4.82 18.69
N VAL A 203 2.90 6.13 18.94
CA VAL A 203 3.04 6.67 20.32
C VAL A 203 1.80 6.39 21.16
N THR A 204 0.61 6.63 20.60
CA THR A 204 -0.66 6.38 21.28
C THR A 204 -0.80 4.92 21.69
N PHE A 205 -0.44 3.99 20.80
CA PHE A 205 -0.40 2.57 21.13
C PHE A 205 0.56 2.28 22.29
N PHE A 206 1.83 2.69 22.20
CA PHE A 206 2.82 2.37 23.25
C PHE A 206 2.47 2.96 24.62
N ARG A 207 1.73 4.07 24.67
CA ARG A 207 1.20 4.64 25.93
C ARG A 207 0.07 3.82 26.55
N ASN A 208 -0.71 3.10 25.73
CA ASN A 208 -1.87 2.32 26.16
C ASN A 208 -1.64 0.80 26.16
N ALA A 209 -0.48 0.35 25.68
CA ALA A 209 -0.12 -1.04 25.59
C ALA A 209 -0.07 -1.69 26.98
N LYS A 210 -0.75 -2.83 27.12
CA LYS A 210 -0.83 -3.60 28.37
C LYS A 210 0.20 -4.73 28.44
N SER A 211 0.58 -5.26 27.29
CA SER A 211 1.62 -6.28 27.17
C SER A 211 2.99 -5.62 27.01
N SER A 212 4.03 -6.27 27.50
CA SER A 212 5.43 -5.87 27.26
C SER A 212 6.06 -6.78 26.21
N ILE A 213 6.95 -6.23 25.39
CA ILE A 213 7.84 -7.03 24.54
C ILE A 213 9.17 -7.23 25.26
N ARG A 214 9.69 -8.46 25.25
CA ARG A 214 11.00 -8.78 25.83
C ARG A 214 12.09 -7.92 25.19
N ASN A 215 12.97 -7.35 26.01
CA ASN A 215 14.08 -6.48 25.59
C ASN A 215 13.67 -5.19 24.85
N LEU A 216 12.40 -4.76 24.94
CA LEU A 216 11.94 -3.50 24.35
C LEU A 216 11.33 -2.58 25.41
N SER A 217 11.98 -1.42 25.61
CA SER A 217 11.43 -0.34 26.44
C SER A 217 10.50 0.55 25.62
N TYR A 218 9.20 0.51 25.90
CA TYR A 218 8.21 1.39 25.25
C TYR A 218 8.47 2.86 25.53
N ARG A 219 8.94 3.20 26.73
CA ARG A 219 9.36 4.58 27.04
C ARG A 219 10.47 5.04 26.09
N SER A 220 11.50 4.22 25.92
CA SER A 220 12.64 4.56 25.07
C SER A 220 12.22 4.63 23.59
N ALA A 221 11.34 3.73 23.14
CA ALA A 221 10.75 3.77 21.81
C ALA A 221 9.93 5.03 21.58
N ILE A 222 9.03 5.39 22.52
CA ILE A 222 8.26 6.64 22.47
C ILE A 222 9.20 7.85 22.39
N GLU A 223 10.28 7.90 23.17
CA GLU A 223 11.23 9.01 23.10
C GLU A 223 11.99 9.09 21.76
N CYS A 224 12.03 8.02 20.96
CA CYS A 224 12.53 8.08 19.59
C CYS A 224 11.44 8.56 18.63
N ILE A 225 10.19 8.14 18.82
CA ILE A 225 9.07 8.34 17.89
C ILE A 225 8.35 9.70 18.10
N ASP A 226 8.25 10.16 19.34
CA ASP A 226 7.52 11.38 19.70
C ASP A 226 8.32 12.64 19.33
N ASN A 227 7.64 13.60 18.70
CA ASN A 227 8.17 14.89 18.30
C ASN A 227 8.16 15.92 19.46
N ASN A 228 7.46 15.65 20.55
CA ASN A 228 7.16 16.63 21.61
C ASN A 228 8.34 17.00 22.54
N LYS A 229 9.58 16.56 22.27
CA LYS A 229 10.76 17.05 22.98
C LYS A 229 11.45 18.25 22.28
N GLY A 230 10.80 18.95 21.34
CA GLY A 230 11.44 20.12 20.72
C GLY A 230 10.68 20.99 19.72
N ILE A 231 9.37 21.27 19.89
CA ILE A 231 8.72 22.37 19.15
C ILE A 231 7.75 23.11 20.09
N SER A 232 8.08 24.35 20.41
CA SER A 232 7.19 25.32 21.07
C SER A 232 5.99 25.62 20.17
N GLN A 233 4.80 25.55 20.75
CA GLN A 233 3.52 25.94 20.15
C GLN A 233 3.53 27.42 19.80
N ASP A 234 3.93 27.74 18.58
CA ASP A 234 3.52 28.93 17.84
C ASP A 234 3.86 28.63 16.37
N GLN A 235 2.93 28.90 15.46
CA GLN A 235 2.97 28.67 13.99
C GLN A 235 2.07 27.53 13.47
N GLU A 236 0.80 27.53 13.87
CA GLU A 236 -0.28 27.01 13.02
C GLU A 236 -1.15 28.20 12.57
N SER A 237 -1.11 28.55 11.28
CA SER A 237 -2.19 29.34 10.67
C SER A 237 -2.24 29.23 9.13
N ASN A 238 -3.35 28.65 8.67
CA ASN A 238 -4.10 28.80 7.41
C ASN A 238 -3.41 28.80 6.02
N PRO A 239 -3.90 27.96 5.08
CA PRO A 239 -3.47 27.96 3.69
C PRO A 239 -4.32 28.94 2.85
N SER A 240 -3.79 30.14 2.61
CA SER A 240 -4.27 30.99 1.52
C SER A 240 -3.10 31.58 0.74
N GLU A 241 -3.08 31.24 -0.54
CA GLU A 241 -2.41 31.91 -1.66
C GLU A 241 -0.91 32.26 -1.58
N SER A 242 -0.17 31.71 -2.55
CA SER A 242 1.05 32.30 -3.12
C SER A 242 2.32 32.35 -2.27
N HIS A 243 2.71 31.24 -1.62
CA HIS A 243 4.11 31.05 -1.27
C HIS A 243 4.60 29.63 -1.56
N VAL A 244 5.73 29.56 -2.26
CA VAL A 244 6.52 28.35 -2.50
C VAL A 244 7.08 27.90 -1.14
N GLY A 245 6.35 27.03 -0.45
CA GLY A 245 6.72 26.48 0.84
C GLY A 245 6.41 24.99 0.87
N VAL A 246 7.35 24.17 0.40
CA VAL A 246 7.40 22.77 0.85
C VAL A 246 8.04 22.82 2.22
N GLU A 247 7.23 22.91 3.27
CA GLU A 247 7.72 22.71 4.64
C GLU A 247 8.12 21.25 4.81
N TYR A 248 9.38 20.95 4.48
CA TYR A 248 10.10 19.91 5.20
C TYR A 248 10.34 20.42 6.63
N PRO A 249 10.31 19.55 7.66
CA PRO A 249 10.58 19.97 9.03
C PRO A 249 11.89 20.76 9.09
N ARG A 250 11.81 22.00 9.59
CA ARG A 250 12.98 22.84 9.92
C ARG A 250 13.84 22.06 10.91
N TRP A 251 15.07 21.75 10.50
CA TRP A 251 16.08 21.08 11.30
C TRP A 251 16.32 21.83 12.61
N CYS A 252 16.21 21.13 13.74
CA CYS A 252 16.75 21.61 15.00
C CYS A 252 18.25 21.26 15.03
N ILE A 253 19.09 22.30 14.98
CA ILE A 253 20.48 22.19 15.41
C ILE A 253 20.44 21.96 16.93
N LEU A 254 20.78 20.75 17.38
CA LEU A 254 21.15 20.58 18.78
C LEU A 254 22.46 21.34 19.01
N PRO A 255 22.59 22.11 20.11
CA PRO A 255 23.83 22.79 20.41
C PRO A 255 24.96 21.77 20.55
N SER A 256 26.04 22.05 19.82
CA SER A 256 27.31 21.32 19.83
C SER A 256 27.72 20.96 21.26
N ARG A 257 27.82 19.67 21.55
CA ARG A 257 28.65 19.18 22.65
C ARG A 257 29.99 18.78 22.07
N ASP A 258 31.02 19.25 22.76
CA ASP A 258 32.42 19.16 22.38
C ASP A 258 32.84 17.74 21.99
N VAL A 259 33.55 17.70 20.86
CA VAL A 259 34.23 16.53 20.33
C VAL A 259 35.49 16.34 21.15
N GLU A 260 35.60 15.25 21.89
CA GLU A 260 36.88 14.61 22.17
C GLU A 260 36.67 13.15 22.61
N ALA A 261 37.48 12.27 22.00
CA ALA A 261 37.65 10.85 22.25
C ALA A 261 36.55 9.87 21.79
N GLU A 262 36.77 9.27 20.62
CA GLU A 262 36.95 7.80 20.51
C GLU A 262 37.53 7.45 19.13
N GLN A 263 38.86 7.62 19.04
CA GLN A 263 39.69 6.84 18.12
C GLN A 263 39.92 5.46 18.74
N GLU A 264 40.06 4.46 17.86
CA GLU A 264 40.42 3.06 18.12
C GLU A 264 39.28 2.12 18.53
N ARG A 265 38.69 1.47 17.50
CA ARG A 265 38.55 0.00 17.45
C ARG A 265 38.10 -0.47 16.05
N HIS A 266 39.06 -0.57 15.14
CA HIS A 266 38.97 -1.46 13.98
C HIS A 266 39.83 -2.69 14.25
N VAL A 267 39.21 -3.84 14.55
CA VAL A 267 39.85 -5.16 14.39
C VAL A 267 38.80 -6.17 13.90
N LEU A 268 38.91 -6.46 12.60
CA LEU A 268 38.73 -7.75 11.89
C LEU A 268 37.64 -8.71 12.39
N VAL A 269 36.53 -8.77 11.64
CA VAL A 269 35.62 -9.93 11.60
C VAL A 269 36.23 -10.98 10.67
N ASN A 270 36.67 -12.10 11.24
CA ASN A 270 36.87 -13.33 10.49
C ASN A 270 35.80 -14.34 10.91
N ASN A 271 35.13 -14.90 9.90
CA ASN A 271 34.29 -16.08 10.02
C ASN A 271 35.12 -17.24 10.59
N ASN A 272 34.71 -17.76 11.74
CA ASN A 272 34.67 -19.19 12.03
C ASN A 272 33.84 -19.42 13.30
N GLN A 273 32.95 -20.41 13.22
CA GLN A 273 32.25 -20.97 14.36
C GLN A 273 33.27 -21.49 15.39
N GLU A 274 33.09 -21.14 16.65
CA GLU A 274 33.30 -22.05 17.77
C GLU A 274 32.59 -21.52 19.03
N ASN A 275 32.02 -22.46 19.77
CA ASN A 275 31.29 -22.26 21.01
C ASN A 275 32.14 -21.51 22.04
N ASP A 276 31.61 -20.42 22.59
CA ASP A 276 31.99 -20.02 23.94
C ASP A 276 30.75 -19.62 24.75
N GLY A 277 30.63 -20.28 25.90
CA GLY A 277 29.52 -20.20 26.83
C GLY A 277 29.63 -18.94 27.66
N SER A 278 28.86 -17.93 27.28
CA SER A 278 28.42 -16.87 28.18
C SER A 278 26.94 -16.62 27.92
N ASP A 279 26.19 -16.40 29.00
CA ASP A 279 24.74 -16.38 29.13
C ASP A 279 24.01 -15.57 28.02
N ARG A 280 23.81 -16.18 26.84
CA ARG A 280 23.10 -15.58 25.71
C ARG A 280 21.60 -15.67 25.98
N GLY A 281 21.00 -14.50 26.21
CA GLY A 281 19.59 -14.30 26.55
C GLY A 281 18.65 -15.26 25.83
N THR A 282 17.85 -15.97 26.64
CA THR A 282 16.88 -16.98 26.23
C THR A 282 15.98 -16.46 25.10
N SER A 283 15.84 -17.26 24.05
CA SER A 283 14.85 -17.03 22.99
C SER A 283 13.42 -16.93 23.57
N CYS A 284 12.53 -16.24 22.88
CA CYS A 284 11.18 -15.88 23.31
C CYS A 284 10.17 -16.25 22.22
N ASN A 285 9.11 -16.96 22.60
CA ASN A 285 7.97 -17.21 21.73
C ASN A 285 6.99 -16.03 21.84
N TYR A 286 6.91 -15.22 20.78
CA TYR A 286 5.96 -14.12 20.71
C TYR A 286 4.57 -14.61 20.27
N ASP A 287 3.53 -14.19 20.99
CA ASP A 287 2.14 -14.35 20.58
C ASP A 287 1.76 -13.31 19.49
N GLU A 288 0.54 -13.40 18.95
CA GLU A 288 0.07 -12.49 17.90
C GLU A 288 0.11 -11.02 18.33
N SER A 289 -0.23 -10.73 19.59
CA SER A 289 -0.21 -9.37 20.14
C SER A 289 1.22 -8.82 20.24
N ASN A 290 2.17 -9.63 20.68
CA ASN A 290 3.59 -9.28 20.70
C ASN A 290 4.14 -9.05 19.29
N LEU A 291 3.77 -9.90 18.33
CA LEU A 291 4.18 -9.76 16.94
C LEU A 291 3.65 -8.45 16.34
N ASP A 292 2.36 -8.15 16.49
CA ASP A 292 1.77 -6.90 16.01
C ASP A 292 2.42 -5.67 16.69
N SER A 293 2.75 -5.78 17.98
CA SER A 293 3.44 -4.71 18.72
C SER A 293 4.87 -4.48 18.20
N LEU A 294 5.57 -5.54 17.79
CA LEU A 294 6.86 -5.45 17.10
C LEU A 294 6.70 -4.81 15.72
N ALA A 295 5.68 -5.20 14.97
CA ALA A 295 5.37 -4.61 13.67
C ALA A 295 5.09 -3.10 13.77
N VAL A 296 4.40 -2.63 14.81
CA VAL A 296 4.18 -1.18 15.05
C VAL A 296 5.52 -0.44 15.14
N VAL A 297 6.49 -0.95 15.92
CA VAL A 297 7.79 -0.27 16.07
C VAL A 297 8.69 -0.43 14.84
N PHE A 298 8.61 -1.56 14.14
CA PHE A 298 9.28 -1.76 12.84
C PHE A 298 8.80 -0.74 11.80
N THR A 299 7.48 -0.58 11.68
CA THR A 299 6.89 0.38 10.75
C THR A 299 7.19 1.83 11.17
N ALA A 300 7.19 2.15 12.47
CA ALA A 300 7.62 3.47 12.94
C ALA A 300 9.08 3.78 12.59
N THR A 301 9.99 2.79 12.72
CA THR A 301 11.40 2.91 12.30
C THR A 301 11.50 3.21 10.80
N LYS A 302 10.71 2.49 9.99
CA LYS A 302 10.61 2.71 8.55
C LYS A 302 10.12 4.12 8.22
N ILE A 303 9.07 4.60 8.88
CA ILE A 303 8.54 5.95 8.67
C ILE A 303 9.56 7.02 9.04
N LEU A 304 10.27 6.89 10.17
CA LEU A 304 11.35 7.82 10.56
C LEU A 304 12.44 7.86 9.49
N PHE A 305 12.86 6.70 8.99
CA PHE A 305 13.89 6.61 7.95
C PHE A 305 13.46 7.27 6.64
N ILE A 306 12.29 6.92 6.09
CA ILE A 306 11.81 7.49 4.82
C ILE A 306 11.44 8.97 4.91
N SER A 307 11.20 9.48 6.13
CA SER A 307 10.94 10.89 6.39
C SER A 307 12.22 11.72 6.66
N GLY A 308 13.39 11.07 6.69
CA GLY A 308 14.69 11.74 6.87
C GLY A 308 15.12 11.97 8.31
N PHE A 309 14.39 11.43 9.29
CA PHE A 309 14.76 11.48 10.71
C PHE A 309 15.79 10.40 11.08
N LEU A 310 16.94 10.41 10.40
CA LEU A 310 17.91 9.31 10.38
C LEU A 310 18.52 9.00 11.75
N GLU A 311 18.86 10.01 12.55
CA GLU A 311 19.38 9.81 13.92
C GLU A 311 18.35 9.10 14.81
N ARG A 312 17.09 9.49 14.69
CA ARG A 312 15.98 8.90 15.44
C ARG A 312 15.67 7.49 14.95
N ALA A 313 15.73 7.25 13.64
CA ALA A 313 15.60 5.94 13.05
C ALA A 313 16.72 4.99 13.54
N SER A 314 17.98 5.43 13.53
CA SER A 314 19.13 4.66 14.04
C SER A 314 18.99 4.34 15.52
N ARG A 315 18.66 5.34 16.35
CA ARG A 315 18.44 5.13 17.79
C ARG A 315 17.30 4.16 18.06
N LEU A 316 16.18 4.27 17.33
CA LEU A 316 15.06 3.34 17.47
C LEU A 316 15.45 1.93 17.03
N ALA A 317 16.15 1.79 15.90
CA ALA A 317 16.60 0.49 15.39
C ALA A 317 17.46 -0.25 16.42
N ARG A 318 18.43 0.42 17.04
CA ARG A 318 19.30 -0.14 18.09
C ARG A 318 18.53 -0.63 19.32
N ILE A 319 17.49 0.10 19.74
CA ILE A 319 16.66 -0.27 20.90
C ILE A 319 15.75 -1.46 20.57
N VAL A 320 15.31 -1.59 19.32
CA VAL A 320 14.37 -2.61 18.87
C VAL A 320 15.07 -3.94 18.52
N GLU A 321 16.31 -3.87 18.05
CA GLU A 321 17.06 -5.05 17.57
C GLU A 321 17.16 -6.19 18.61
N PRO A 322 17.45 -5.95 19.90
CA PRO A 322 17.46 -7.02 20.91
C PRO A 322 16.12 -7.74 21.08
N ALA A 323 15.00 -7.05 20.84
CA ALA A 323 13.67 -7.65 20.89
C ALA A 323 13.37 -8.48 19.63
N ARG A 324 13.77 -7.99 18.44
CA ARG A 324 13.70 -8.74 17.18
C ARG A 324 14.52 -10.04 17.28
N ALA A 325 15.77 -9.93 17.72
CA ALA A 325 16.71 -11.03 17.84
C ALA A 325 16.29 -12.08 18.89
N ALA A 326 15.52 -11.67 19.91
CA ALA A 326 14.99 -12.59 20.91
C ALA A 326 13.90 -13.53 20.37
N SER A 327 13.36 -13.32 19.16
CA SER A 327 12.32 -14.21 18.62
C SER A 327 12.83 -15.63 18.40
N ALA A 328 12.21 -16.60 19.07
CA ALA A 328 12.51 -18.02 18.90
C ALA A 328 12.06 -18.54 17.51
N LYS A 329 10.94 -18.01 16.99
CA LYS A 329 10.47 -18.30 15.65
C LYS A 329 11.08 -17.29 14.66
N PRO A 330 11.61 -17.74 13.50
CA PRO A 330 12.06 -16.81 12.47
C PRO A 330 10.93 -15.89 12.01
N LEU A 331 11.11 -14.57 12.11
CA LEU A 331 10.04 -13.60 11.84
C LEU A 331 9.52 -13.66 10.40
N HIS A 332 10.33 -14.10 9.43
CA HIS A 332 9.90 -14.31 8.04
C HIS A 332 8.82 -15.40 7.89
N GLN A 333 8.60 -16.23 8.92
CA GLN A 333 7.57 -17.28 8.99
C GLN A 333 6.35 -16.86 9.83
N THR A 334 6.24 -15.58 10.18
CA THR A 334 5.15 -15.03 11.00
C THR A 334 4.26 -14.08 10.20
N LEU A 335 3.16 -13.62 10.80
CA LEU A 335 2.27 -12.64 10.18
C LEU A 335 2.96 -11.29 9.93
N VAL A 336 4.00 -10.96 10.71
CA VAL A 336 4.74 -9.69 10.64
C VAL A 336 6.02 -9.78 9.81
N ARG A 337 6.09 -10.79 8.93
CA ARG A 337 7.24 -11.05 8.06
C ARG A 337 7.65 -9.85 7.21
N ASN A 338 6.68 -9.05 6.76
CA ASN A 338 6.94 -7.93 5.87
C ASN A 338 7.58 -6.77 6.65
N GLU A 339 6.99 -6.38 7.76
CA GLU A 339 7.48 -5.31 8.64
C GLU A 339 8.87 -5.67 9.19
N ALA A 340 9.06 -6.93 9.59
CA ALA A 340 10.36 -7.44 10.03
C ALA A 340 11.41 -7.41 8.90
N ALA A 341 11.05 -7.70 7.66
CA ALA A 341 11.98 -7.63 6.52
C ALA A 341 12.41 -6.17 6.24
N TYR A 342 11.46 -5.23 6.23
CA TYR A 342 11.77 -3.80 6.11
C TYR A 342 12.67 -3.33 7.25
N PHE A 343 12.32 -3.67 8.50
CA PHE A 343 13.16 -3.31 9.65
C PHE A 343 14.57 -3.89 9.55
N THR A 344 14.72 -5.16 9.19
CA THR A 344 16.03 -5.80 9.06
C THR A 344 16.88 -5.11 8.00
N CYS A 345 16.29 -4.79 6.85
CA CYS A 345 16.96 -4.03 5.80
C CYS A 345 17.41 -2.65 6.29
N LEU A 346 16.54 -1.92 7.00
CA LEU A 346 16.88 -0.60 7.54
C LEU A 346 17.93 -0.65 8.65
N HIS A 347 17.84 -1.63 9.56
CA HIS A 347 18.85 -1.86 10.58
C HIS A 347 20.22 -2.09 9.93
N GLN A 348 20.27 -2.93 8.88
CA GLN A 348 21.50 -3.17 8.14
C GLN A 348 22.03 -1.91 7.44
N ILE A 349 21.16 -1.13 6.78
CA ILE A 349 21.55 0.15 6.16
C ILE A 349 22.11 1.11 7.21
N LEU A 350 21.50 1.19 8.39
CA LEU A 350 21.87 2.15 9.43
C LEU A 350 23.16 1.77 10.17
N GLU A 351 23.44 0.47 10.35
CA GLU A 351 24.63 0.00 11.07
C GLU A 351 25.81 -0.33 10.15
N ASP A 352 25.60 -1.10 9.08
CA ASP A 352 26.69 -1.60 8.22
C ASP A 352 27.09 -0.58 7.15
N TYR A 353 26.14 0.28 6.75
CA TYR A 353 26.32 1.26 5.69
C TYR A 353 25.88 2.65 6.15
N PRO A 354 26.43 3.20 7.25
CA PRO A 354 25.90 4.43 7.84
C PRO A 354 25.82 5.56 6.81
N ILE A 355 24.70 6.28 6.86
CA ILE A 355 24.50 7.48 6.04
C ILE A 355 25.35 8.60 6.64
N PRO A 356 26.17 9.31 5.84
CA PRO A 356 26.98 10.41 6.37
C PRO A 356 26.08 11.51 6.95
N LEU A 357 26.18 11.72 8.27
CA LEU A 357 25.44 12.76 8.99
C LEU A 357 26.39 13.88 9.46
N PRO A 358 25.92 15.14 9.48
CA PRO A 358 24.62 15.60 9.02
C PRO A 358 24.55 15.58 7.48
N LEU A 359 23.34 15.35 6.92
CA LEU A 359 23.12 15.38 5.47
C LEU A 359 23.34 16.76 4.84
N GLY A 360 23.46 17.83 5.63
CA GLY A 360 23.46 19.21 5.15
C GLY A 360 22.08 19.67 4.63
N PRO A 361 21.91 20.96 4.28
CA PRO A 361 20.66 21.46 3.74
C PRO A 361 20.37 20.83 2.37
N ILE A 362 19.19 20.22 2.23
CA ILE A 362 18.72 19.68 0.96
C ILE A 362 17.88 20.75 0.26
N GLU A 363 18.50 21.46 -0.67
CA GLU A 363 17.79 22.42 -1.51
C GLU A 363 17.02 21.71 -2.63
N LYS A 364 15.93 22.33 -3.10
CA LYS A 364 15.11 21.81 -4.20
C LYS A 364 15.94 21.49 -5.46
N SER A 365 17.00 22.25 -5.73
CA SER A 365 17.87 22.04 -6.90
C SER A 365 18.73 20.78 -6.83
N ASN A 366 19.01 20.32 -5.61
CA ASN A 366 19.91 19.20 -5.31
C ASN A 366 19.13 17.98 -4.78
N ALA A 367 17.80 18.06 -4.69
CA ALA A 367 16.93 16.94 -4.39
C ALA A 367 16.73 16.07 -5.66
N LEU A 368 17.06 14.79 -5.56
CA LEU A 368 16.72 13.77 -6.56
C LEU A 368 15.79 12.75 -5.90
N PHE A 369 14.52 12.75 -6.27
CA PHE A 369 13.56 11.85 -5.65
C PHE A 369 13.73 10.44 -6.18
N LEU A 370 13.79 9.45 -5.29
CA LEU A 370 13.92 8.04 -5.64
C LEU A 370 12.60 7.33 -5.35
N ALA A 371 11.74 7.27 -6.37
CA ALA A 371 10.44 6.62 -6.29
C ALA A 371 10.56 5.14 -6.62
N GLY A 372 10.18 4.27 -5.69
CA GLY A 372 10.27 2.84 -5.93
C GLY A 372 9.57 1.96 -4.91
N ASP A 373 9.63 0.66 -5.13
CA ASP A 373 9.29 -0.35 -4.14
C ASP A 373 10.37 -0.45 -3.04
N SER A 374 10.46 -1.57 -2.32
CA SER A 374 11.46 -1.77 -1.25
C SER A 374 12.90 -1.50 -1.68
N HIS A 375 13.24 -1.68 -2.97
CA HIS A 375 14.60 -1.50 -3.45
C HIS A 375 15.09 -0.05 -3.45
N CYS A 376 14.20 0.94 -3.32
CA CYS A 376 14.62 2.33 -3.17
C CYS A 376 15.37 2.59 -1.84
N LEU A 377 15.20 1.74 -0.83
CA LEU A 377 15.74 1.97 0.51
C LEU A 377 17.27 1.85 0.56
N SER A 378 17.88 0.97 -0.24
CA SER A 378 19.33 0.74 -0.22
C SER A 378 20.13 1.96 -0.68
N ALA A 379 19.57 2.74 -1.61
CA ALA A 379 20.18 3.96 -2.15
C ALA A 379 19.68 5.25 -1.46
N ALA A 380 18.72 5.12 -0.54
CA ALA A 380 18.11 6.28 0.12
C ALA A 380 19.15 7.11 0.88
N TRP A 381 18.99 8.43 0.81
CA TRP A 381 19.81 9.45 1.49
C TRP A 381 21.29 9.48 1.09
N ARG A 382 21.67 8.77 0.02
CA ARG A 382 23.01 8.85 -0.55
C ARG A 382 23.18 10.07 -1.43
N ARG A 383 24.43 10.51 -1.55
CA ARG A 383 24.84 11.54 -2.49
C ARG A 383 25.21 10.90 -3.82
N VAL A 384 24.79 11.52 -4.91
CA VAL A 384 25.09 11.12 -6.28
C VAL A 384 25.40 12.34 -7.13
N CYS A 385 26.24 12.18 -8.15
CA CYS A 385 26.54 13.26 -9.08
C CYS A 385 25.58 13.19 -10.28
N LEU A 386 24.73 14.21 -10.45
CA LEU A 386 23.87 14.34 -11.62
C LEU A 386 24.28 15.55 -12.45
N ARG A 387 24.86 15.29 -13.64
CA ARG A 387 25.35 16.33 -14.57
C ARG A 387 26.33 17.30 -13.90
N GLY A 388 27.28 16.76 -13.13
CA GLY A 388 28.29 17.54 -12.39
C GLY A 388 27.78 18.20 -11.11
N LYS A 389 26.52 18.01 -10.73
CA LYS A 389 25.95 18.56 -9.50
C LYS A 389 25.71 17.45 -8.47
N ASP A 390 26.20 17.69 -7.26
CA ASP A 390 25.93 16.84 -6.12
C ASP A 390 24.44 16.89 -5.75
N CYS A 391 23.82 15.73 -5.62
CA CYS A 391 22.40 15.55 -5.36
C CYS A 391 22.19 14.50 -4.27
N VAL A 392 21.16 14.69 -3.44
CA VAL A 392 20.76 13.71 -2.42
C VAL A 392 19.56 12.91 -2.91
N LEU A 393 19.64 11.59 -2.80
CA LEU A 393 18.54 10.68 -3.10
C LEU A 393 17.49 10.70 -1.98
N ILE A 394 16.29 11.20 -2.26
CA ILE A 394 15.20 11.27 -1.29
C ILE A 394 14.21 10.13 -1.56
N PRO A 395 14.08 9.13 -0.68
CA PRO A 395 13.22 7.98 -0.93
C PRO A 395 11.74 8.37 -0.98
N LYS A 396 11.02 7.77 -1.93
CA LYS A 396 9.58 7.86 -2.13
C LYS A 396 9.04 6.43 -2.28
N LEU A 397 9.00 5.73 -1.16
CA LEU A 397 8.64 4.31 -1.07
C LEU A 397 7.14 4.08 -1.33
N VAL A 398 6.82 3.12 -2.18
CA VAL A 398 5.48 2.55 -2.34
C VAL A 398 5.52 1.06 -2.05
N THR A 399 5.05 0.66 -0.87
CA THR A 399 5.12 -0.74 -0.42
C THR A 399 4.18 -1.63 -1.24
N GLY A 400 4.70 -2.74 -1.76
CA GLY A 400 3.90 -3.79 -2.42
C GLY A 400 3.38 -3.42 -3.82
N LEU A 401 3.93 -2.37 -4.44
CA LEU A 401 3.52 -1.98 -5.78
C LEU A 401 4.06 -2.96 -6.84
N LYS A 402 3.14 -3.41 -7.69
CA LYS A 402 3.44 -3.98 -9.01
C LYS A 402 3.04 -2.93 -10.03
N ILE A 403 3.80 -2.77 -11.11
CA ILE A 403 3.42 -1.94 -12.27
C ILE A 403 2.03 -2.36 -12.75
N TRP A 404 1.75 -3.67 -12.75
CA TRP A 404 0.43 -4.21 -13.03
C TRP A 404 -0.68 -3.46 -12.25
N HIS A 405 -0.52 -3.18 -10.96
CA HIS A 405 -1.56 -2.53 -10.16
C HIS A 405 -1.98 -1.13 -10.65
N LEU A 406 -1.21 -0.50 -11.54
CA LEU A 406 -1.44 0.86 -12.02
C LEU A 406 -2.37 0.95 -13.25
N ARG A 407 -2.90 -0.17 -13.75
CA ARG A 407 -3.92 -0.18 -14.81
C ARG A 407 -5.15 0.66 -14.48
N PRO A 408 -5.86 1.20 -15.49
CA PRO A 408 -7.06 2.00 -15.26
C PRO A 408 -8.13 1.31 -14.39
N GLU A 409 -8.37 0.02 -14.60
CA GLU A 409 -9.46 -0.74 -13.95
C GLU A 409 -9.13 -1.18 -12.52
N SER A 410 -7.88 -1.00 -12.10
CA SER A 410 -7.42 -1.34 -10.76
C SER A 410 -7.94 -0.32 -9.74
N ASP A 411 -8.52 -0.84 -8.66
CA ASP A 411 -8.91 -0.12 -7.44
C ASP A 411 -8.12 -0.63 -6.21
N PHE A 412 -7.02 -1.35 -6.44
CA PHE A 412 -6.20 -1.89 -5.37
C PHE A 412 -5.39 -0.78 -4.67
N TYR A 413 -5.31 -0.81 -3.33
CA TYR A 413 -4.72 0.28 -2.54
C TYR A 413 -3.27 0.68 -2.92
N PRO A 414 -2.37 -0.18 -3.43
CA PRO A 414 -1.04 0.25 -3.84
C PRO A 414 -1.08 1.26 -4.99
N LYS A 415 -2.12 1.24 -5.85
CA LYS A 415 -2.31 2.28 -6.87
C LYS A 415 -2.55 3.63 -6.21
N ILE A 416 -3.38 3.68 -5.18
CA ILE A 416 -3.64 4.90 -4.40
C ILE A 416 -2.36 5.36 -3.68
N ALA A 417 -1.60 4.42 -3.10
CA ALA A 417 -0.32 4.72 -2.47
C ALA A 417 0.67 5.33 -3.48
N PHE A 418 0.75 4.79 -4.69
CA PHE A 418 1.56 5.33 -5.79
C PHE A 418 1.10 6.75 -6.15
N GLU A 419 -0.20 6.95 -6.38
CA GLU A 419 -0.75 8.26 -6.73
C GLU A 419 -0.46 9.32 -5.66
N ASN A 420 -0.67 8.99 -4.39
CA ASN A 420 -0.38 9.90 -3.27
C ASN A 420 1.12 10.18 -3.13
N THR A 421 1.96 9.16 -3.31
CA THR A 421 3.41 9.31 -3.31
C THR A 421 3.88 10.21 -4.44
N MET A 422 3.37 10.03 -5.66
CA MET A 422 3.71 10.89 -6.80
C MET A 422 3.22 12.32 -6.57
N LYS A 423 2.01 12.52 -6.02
CA LYS A 423 1.47 13.84 -5.63
C LYS A 423 2.36 14.55 -4.61
N SER A 424 2.98 13.82 -3.68
CA SER A 424 3.90 14.38 -2.67
C SER A 424 5.19 14.95 -3.25
N ILE A 425 5.57 14.58 -4.48
CA ILE A 425 6.77 15.09 -5.15
C ILE A 425 6.42 16.41 -5.83
N PRO A 426 7.17 17.52 -5.61
CA PRO A 426 6.89 18.79 -6.26
C PRO A 426 6.97 18.71 -7.78
N ASP A 427 6.12 19.45 -8.48
CA ASP A 427 6.19 19.54 -9.95
C ASP A 427 7.56 20.03 -10.43
N VAL A 428 7.94 19.62 -11.65
CA VAL A 428 9.23 19.94 -12.27
C VAL A 428 10.44 19.37 -11.50
N SER A 429 10.22 18.31 -10.71
CA SER A 429 11.29 17.62 -10.02
C SER A 429 11.99 16.57 -10.89
N LYS A 430 13.21 16.22 -10.48
CA LYS A 430 13.96 15.08 -11.01
C LYS A 430 13.60 13.85 -10.19
N VAL A 431 13.24 12.77 -10.87
CA VAL A 431 12.76 11.55 -10.21
C VAL A 431 13.40 10.32 -10.84
N VAL A 432 14.06 9.51 -10.01
CA VAL A 432 14.47 8.15 -10.36
C VAL A 432 13.28 7.22 -10.13
N MET A 433 12.92 6.43 -11.14
CA MET A 433 11.79 5.51 -11.13
C MET A 433 12.29 4.06 -11.05
N LEU A 434 12.05 3.40 -9.92
CA LEU A 434 12.52 2.05 -9.58
C LEU A 434 11.34 1.15 -9.20
N TYR A 435 10.64 0.65 -10.20
CA TYR A 435 9.52 -0.27 -10.03
C TYR A 435 9.64 -1.45 -10.98
N GLY A 436 9.06 -2.59 -10.58
CA GLY A 436 8.92 -3.76 -11.44
C GLY A 436 9.56 -5.04 -10.90
N GLU A 437 10.30 -4.99 -9.79
CA GLU A 437 10.90 -6.20 -9.21
C GLU A 437 9.83 -7.22 -8.83
N ILE A 438 8.74 -6.77 -8.20
CA ILE A 438 7.64 -7.64 -7.79
C ILE A 438 6.86 -8.19 -9.01
N ASP A 439 6.77 -7.43 -10.11
CA ASP A 439 6.21 -7.91 -11.37
C ASP A 439 7.04 -9.08 -11.92
N CYS A 440 8.36 -8.98 -11.88
CA CYS A 440 9.27 -10.05 -12.31
C CYS A 440 9.26 -11.25 -11.36
N ARG A 441 9.17 -11.03 -10.04
CA ARG A 441 9.22 -12.13 -9.07
C ARG A 441 7.95 -12.97 -9.01
N ASP A 442 6.79 -12.34 -9.16
CA ASP A 442 5.49 -12.99 -8.90
C ASP A 442 4.40 -12.58 -9.90
N GLY A 443 4.40 -11.31 -10.36
CA GLY A 443 3.32 -10.77 -11.20
C GLY A 443 3.15 -11.48 -12.55
N ILE A 444 4.19 -11.47 -13.37
CA ILE A 444 4.15 -11.92 -14.78
C ILE A 444 4.01 -13.44 -14.85
N ILE A 445 4.80 -14.17 -14.06
CA ILE A 445 4.75 -15.64 -14.00
C ILE A 445 3.33 -16.11 -13.65
N GLY A 446 2.75 -15.58 -12.57
CA GLY A 446 1.41 -15.93 -12.15
C GLY A 446 0.29 -15.46 -13.09
N ALA A 447 0.56 -14.55 -14.03
CA ALA A 447 -0.38 -14.15 -15.07
C ALA A 447 -0.35 -15.11 -16.27
N VAL A 448 0.84 -15.55 -16.69
CA VAL A 448 1.03 -16.58 -17.72
C VAL A 448 0.43 -17.90 -17.28
N GLU A 449 0.67 -18.33 -16.04
CA GLU A 449 0.08 -19.57 -15.47
C GLU A 449 -1.46 -19.56 -15.48
N LYS A 450 -2.07 -18.37 -15.44
CA LYS A 450 -3.53 -18.18 -15.49
C LYS A 450 -4.05 -18.00 -16.92
N GLY A 451 -3.21 -18.17 -17.93
CA GLY A 451 -3.56 -18.02 -19.34
C GLY A 451 -3.91 -16.59 -19.75
N LYS A 452 -3.45 -15.58 -18.99
CA LYS A 452 -3.66 -14.17 -19.37
C LYS A 452 -2.75 -13.72 -20.51
N TYR A 453 -1.59 -14.37 -20.60
CA TYR A 453 -0.58 -14.16 -21.63
C TYR A 453 -0.15 -15.54 -22.12
N GLN A 454 0.15 -15.63 -23.40
CA GLN A 454 0.66 -16.82 -24.07
C GLN A 454 2.01 -17.24 -23.48
N ASP A 455 2.90 -16.27 -23.23
CA ASP A 455 4.22 -16.51 -22.67
C ASP A 455 4.73 -15.32 -21.83
N ILE A 456 5.92 -15.51 -21.27
CA ILE A 456 6.58 -14.54 -20.40
C ILE A 456 6.94 -13.26 -21.18
N GLU A 457 7.32 -13.36 -22.45
CA GLU A 457 7.73 -12.19 -23.23
C GLU A 457 6.54 -11.30 -23.54
N GLU A 458 5.38 -11.87 -23.88
CA GLU A 458 4.12 -11.11 -24.02
C GLU A 458 3.73 -10.42 -22.70
N GLY A 459 3.81 -11.14 -21.58
CA GLY A 459 3.49 -10.57 -20.26
C GLY A 459 4.44 -9.42 -19.85
N VAL A 460 5.73 -9.53 -20.19
CA VAL A 460 6.70 -8.45 -20.01
C VAL A 460 6.36 -7.26 -20.91
N GLN A 461 6.09 -7.48 -22.19
CA GLN A 461 5.74 -6.40 -23.13
C GLN A 461 4.51 -5.63 -22.66
N ALA A 462 3.44 -6.32 -22.28
CA ALA A 462 2.22 -5.70 -21.78
C ALA A 462 2.46 -4.88 -20.50
N THR A 463 3.32 -5.38 -19.60
CA THR A 463 3.66 -4.67 -18.35
C THR A 463 4.55 -3.45 -18.62
N VAL A 464 5.52 -3.56 -19.54
CA VAL A 464 6.38 -2.46 -19.97
C VAL A 464 5.58 -1.37 -20.67
N ASP A 465 4.66 -1.72 -21.57
CA ASP A 465 3.81 -0.75 -22.27
C ASP A 465 2.97 0.07 -21.27
N LEU A 466 2.34 -0.61 -20.30
CA LEU A 466 1.66 0.07 -19.19
C LEU A 466 2.61 1.01 -18.43
N TYR A 467 3.84 0.58 -18.17
CA TYR A 467 4.81 1.42 -17.47
C TYR A 467 5.17 2.67 -18.26
N ILE A 468 5.38 2.55 -19.57
CA ILE A 468 5.67 3.69 -20.47
C ILE A 468 4.52 4.69 -20.45
N ASP A 469 3.27 4.25 -20.50
CA ASP A 469 2.09 5.12 -20.43
C ASP A 469 2.05 5.92 -19.11
N ILE A 470 2.39 5.27 -18.00
CA ILE A 470 2.45 5.93 -16.68
C ILE A 470 3.59 6.95 -16.63
N LEU A 471 4.78 6.60 -17.14
CA LEU A 471 5.92 7.50 -17.21
C LEU A 471 5.60 8.72 -18.09
N GLN A 472 4.96 8.51 -19.23
CA GLN A 472 4.46 9.58 -20.10
C GLN A 472 3.51 10.50 -19.33
N LYS A 473 2.51 9.94 -18.64
CA LYS A 473 1.55 10.72 -17.86
C LYS A 473 2.25 11.61 -16.82
N LEU A 474 3.24 11.08 -16.11
CA LEU A 474 4.02 11.84 -15.13
C LEU A 474 4.85 12.96 -15.77
N VAL A 475 5.46 12.72 -16.94
CA VAL A 475 6.19 13.77 -17.68
C VAL A 475 5.23 14.87 -18.16
N THR A 476 4.05 14.50 -18.67
CA THR A 476 3.09 15.47 -19.22
C THR A 476 2.39 16.27 -18.12
N GLU A 477 1.85 15.61 -17.10
CA GLU A 477 1.02 16.25 -16.08
C GLU A 477 1.84 16.94 -14.99
N ARG A 478 2.98 16.34 -14.59
CA ARG A 478 3.80 16.82 -13.46
C ARG A 478 5.09 17.50 -13.89
N ARG A 479 5.41 17.46 -15.20
CA ARG A 479 6.64 17.99 -15.79
C ARG A 479 7.90 17.41 -15.15
N PHE A 480 7.84 16.17 -14.67
CA PHE A 480 9.00 15.51 -14.12
C PHE A 480 10.08 15.30 -15.18
N GLU A 481 11.33 15.28 -14.73
CA GLU A 481 12.45 14.71 -15.46
C GLU A 481 12.73 13.32 -14.87
N LEU A 482 12.46 12.27 -15.65
CA LEU A 482 12.46 10.89 -15.18
C LEU A 482 13.73 10.16 -15.59
N PHE A 483 14.34 9.50 -14.61
CA PHE A 483 15.46 8.59 -14.75
C PHE A 483 14.96 7.17 -14.45
N VAL A 484 14.71 6.37 -15.47
CA VAL A 484 14.19 5.01 -15.31
C VAL A 484 15.34 4.10 -14.92
N HIS A 485 15.27 3.57 -13.71
CA HIS A 485 16.27 2.68 -13.15
C HIS A 485 16.02 1.25 -13.66
N PRO A 486 17.07 0.51 -14.05
CA PRO A 486 16.92 -0.90 -14.38
C PRO A 486 16.51 -1.72 -13.15
N ILE A 487 15.64 -2.70 -13.31
CA ILE A 487 15.25 -3.55 -12.18
C ILE A 487 16.49 -4.33 -11.70
N PRO A 488 16.83 -4.27 -10.41
CA PRO A 488 18.01 -4.96 -9.90
C PRO A 488 17.77 -6.49 -9.90
N PRO A 489 18.67 -7.29 -10.49
CA PRO A 489 18.54 -8.76 -10.59
C PRO A 489 18.95 -9.45 -9.27
N VAL A 490 18.22 -9.17 -8.19
CA VAL A 490 18.56 -9.54 -6.81
C VAL A 490 18.46 -11.04 -6.51
N LEU A 491 17.50 -11.75 -7.11
CA LEU A 491 17.29 -13.19 -6.91
C LEU A 491 17.83 -13.98 -8.10
N ASN A 492 18.49 -15.10 -7.83
CA ASN A 492 19.02 -15.98 -8.88
C ASN A 492 17.89 -16.54 -9.75
N GLU A 493 16.77 -16.89 -9.12
CA GLU A 493 15.61 -17.54 -9.72
C GLU A 493 14.88 -16.62 -10.71
N THR A 494 14.85 -15.32 -10.42
CA THR A 494 14.14 -14.33 -11.26
C THR A 494 15.06 -13.59 -12.21
N ARG A 495 16.39 -13.76 -12.10
CA ARG A 495 17.39 -13.05 -12.91
C ARG A 495 17.14 -13.12 -14.43
N PRO A 496 16.83 -14.29 -15.04
CA PRO A 496 16.58 -14.34 -16.49
C PRO A 496 15.35 -13.50 -16.91
N LEU A 497 14.31 -13.49 -16.09
CA LEU A 497 13.12 -12.68 -16.31
C LEU A 497 13.43 -11.19 -16.13
N VAL A 498 14.15 -10.81 -15.07
CA VAL A 498 14.59 -9.42 -14.85
C VAL A 498 15.45 -8.91 -16.02
N GLN A 499 16.35 -9.73 -16.55
CA GLN A 499 17.16 -9.37 -17.72
C GLN A 499 16.30 -9.16 -18.97
N THR A 500 15.34 -10.05 -19.22
CA THR A 500 14.36 -9.90 -20.30
C THR A 500 13.54 -8.62 -20.14
N PHE A 501 13.08 -8.34 -18.91
CA PHE A 501 12.34 -7.13 -18.59
C PHE A 501 13.15 -5.86 -18.86
N ASN A 502 14.38 -5.78 -18.35
CA ASN A 502 15.25 -4.62 -18.56
C ASN A 502 15.56 -4.39 -20.03
N ARG A 503 15.85 -5.46 -20.80
CA ARG A 503 16.07 -5.36 -22.25
C ARG A 503 14.86 -4.77 -22.97
N ILE A 504 13.66 -5.30 -22.70
CA ILE A 504 12.43 -4.84 -23.36
C ILE A 504 12.11 -3.40 -22.93
N LEU A 505 12.24 -3.09 -21.64
CA LEU A 505 12.03 -1.75 -21.10
C LEU A 505 12.98 -0.72 -21.75
N GLU A 506 14.27 -1.02 -21.83
CA GLU A 506 15.26 -0.17 -22.50
C GLU A 506 14.89 0.06 -23.98
N GLN A 507 14.65 -1.01 -24.73
CA GLN A 507 14.28 -0.93 -26.15
C GLN A 507 13.03 -0.06 -26.35
N ARG A 508 12.01 -0.25 -25.50
CA ARG A 508 10.76 0.48 -25.59
C ARG A 508 10.92 1.95 -25.23
N LEU A 509 11.68 2.26 -24.18
CA LEU A 509 12.01 3.63 -23.78
C LEU A 509 12.76 4.37 -24.88
N LEU A 510 13.79 3.75 -25.47
CA LEU A 510 14.59 4.36 -26.55
C LEU A 510 13.76 4.59 -27.81
N PHE A 511 12.93 3.61 -28.20
CA PHE A 511 11.99 3.76 -29.31
C PHE A 511 11.00 4.90 -29.04
N TYR A 512 10.40 4.91 -27.85
CA TYR A 512 9.42 5.93 -27.47
C TYR A 512 10.03 7.33 -27.47
N LYS A 513 11.24 7.48 -26.93
CA LYS A 513 12.01 8.73 -26.92
C LYS A 513 12.25 9.27 -28.33
N LYS A 514 12.58 8.39 -29.28
CA LYS A 514 12.78 8.77 -30.69
C LYS A 514 11.46 9.16 -31.36
N ALA A 515 10.38 8.46 -31.06
CA ALA A 515 9.05 8.72 -31.62
C ALA A 515 8.40 10.01 -31.08
N HIS A 516 8.72 10.40 -29.83
CA HIS A 516 8.10 11.55 -29.15
C HIS A 516 9.15 12.54 -28.61
N PRO A 517 9.87 13.31 -29.45
CA PRO A 517 11.01 14.13 -29.02
C PRO A 517 10.70 15.14 -27.90
N ALA A 518 9.49 15.72 -27.88
CA ALA A 518 9.07 16.70 -26.87
C ALA A 518 8.97 16.09 -25.45
N ILE A 519 8.58 14.83 -25.34
CA ILE A 519 8.45 14.08 -24.08
C ILE A 519 9.77 13.33 -23.79
N GLY A 520 10.35 12.73 -24.83
CA GLY A 520 11.56 11.93 -24.77
C GLY A 520 12.80 12.67 -24.25
N GLY A 521 12.83 14.00 -24.35
CA GLY A 521 13.89 14.83 -23.74
C GLY A 521 13.92 14.78 -22.20
N ARG A 522 12.84 14.31 -21.56
CA ARG A 522 12.70 14.21 -20.09
C ARG A 522 12.66 12.77 -19.59
N LEU A 523 12.86 11.80 -20.48
CA LEU A 523 12.84 10.38 -20.16
C LEU A 523 14.23 9.78 -20.44
N HIS A 524 14.88 9.33 -19.38
CA HIS A 524 16.27 8.87 -19.42
C HIS A 524 16.34 7.44 -18.90
N TRP A 525 16.86 6.52 -19.72
CA TRP A 525 17.28 5.21 -19.24
C TRP A 525 18.60 5.34 -18.48
N LEU A 526 18.74 4.60 -17.38
CA LEU A 526 20.00 4.48 -16.67
C LEU A 526 20.73 3.21 -17.12
N ASP A 527 21.85 3.38 -17.82
CA ASP A 527 22.53 2.38 -18.65
C ASP A 527 23.59 1.55 -17.90
N PHE A 528 23.33 1.22 -16.64
CA PHE A 528 24.25 0.46 -15.78
C PHE A 528 23.74 -0.95 -15.42
N VAL A 529 22.81 -1.53 -16.19
CA VAL A 529 22.32 -2.91 -15.95
C VAL A 529 23.48 -3.90 -15.85
N ALA A 530 24.49 -3.76 -16.72
CA ALA A 530 25.66 -4.63 -16.75
C ALA A 530 26.44 -4.59 -15.44
N ASP A 531 26.53 -3.42 -14.79
CA ASP A 531 27.22 -3.23 -13.52
C ASP A 531 26.47 -3.88 -12.35
N LEU A 532 25.16 -4.15 -12.50
CA LEU A 532 24.35 -4.86 -11.50
C LEU A 532 24.50 -6.38 -11.58
N LEU A 533 25.19 -6.92 -12.59
CA LEU A 533 25.37 -8.35 -12.78
C LEU A 533 26.73 -8.79 -12.26
N THR A 534 26.72 -9.73 -11.30
CA THR A 534 27.93 -10.44 -10.90
C THR A 534 28.29 -11.50 -11.93
N VAL A 535 29.58 -11.69 -12.19
CA VAL A 535 30.10 -12.86 -12.91
C VAL A 535 29.78 -14.11 -12.05
N GLU A 536 28.73 -14.84 -12.44
CA GLU A 536 28.38 -16.18 -11.91
C GLU A 536 28.08 -16.32 -10.41
N GLY A 537 27.03 -15.66 -9.90
CA GLY A 537 26.39 -16.07 -8.64
C GLY A 537 27.24 -15.98 -7.36
N LEU A 538 28.46 -15.43 -7.45
CA LEU A 538 29.25 -15.03 -6.31
C LEU A 538 28.71 -13.71 -5.76
N PRO A 539 28.62 -13.52 -4.43
CA PRO A 539 28.14 -12.27 -3.85
C PRO A 539 29.00 -11.11 -4.34
N VAL A 540 28.34 -10.06 -4.85
CA VAL A 540 29.01 -8.80 -5.20
C VAL A 540 29.73 -8.32 -3.92
N PRO A 541 31.03 -8.01 -3.96
CA PRO A 541 31.58 -7.08 -2.98
C PRO A 541 30.88 -5.73 -3.24
N PHE A 542 29.88 -5.39 -2.43
CA PHE A 542 29.43 -4.00 -2.28
C PHE A 542 30.67 -3.13 -2.00
N PRO A 543 30.80 -1.91 -2.58
CA PRO A 543 29.71 -1.00 -2.92
C PRO A 543 29.73 -0.51 -4.38
N LEU A 544 28.58 -0.61 -5.07
CA LEU A 544 28.31 0.13 -6.31
C LEU A 544 27.29 1.25 -6.02
N PHE A 545 27.70 2.19 -5.19
CA PHE A 545 27.14 3.54 -5.12
C PHE A 545 28.31 4.50 -4.85
N CYS A 546 29.02 4.84 -5.92
CA CYS A 546 29.94 5.98 -6.02
C CYS A 546 29.57 6.75 -7.28
#